data_AF-A0A4Z0A9D8-F1
#
_entry.id   AF-A0A4Z0A9D8-F1
#
_cell.length_a   1.000
_cell.length_b   1.000
_cell.length_c   1.000
_cell.angle_alpha   90.00
_cell.angle_beta   90.00
_cell.angle_gamma   90.00
#
_symmetry.space_group_name_H-M   'P 1'
#
loop_
_entity.id
_entity.type
_entity.pdbx_description
1 polymer ?
#
loop_
_entity_poly.entity_id
_entity_poly.type
_entity_poly.pdbx_seq_one_letter_code
_entity_poly.pdbx_strand_id
1 'polypeptide(L)'
;MGYLLGGFIPLIPYFFIPRAHIALIYSCILTGVVLLIFGAVKARITGAGNGYHGYVWGAVSTLLVGGAAAAAAYGIVALLESD
;
A
#
# COMPACT_ATOMS: atom_id res chain seq x y z
N MET A 1 -11.15 7.18 -11.92
CA MET A 1 -10.86 5.73 -12.06
C MET A 1 -9.72 5.26 -11.17
N GLY A 2 -8.56 5.93 -11.12
CA GLY A 2 -7.40 5.50 -10.33
C GLY A 2 -7.67 5.18 -8.85
N TYR A 3 -8.45 6.03 -8.14
CA TYR A 3 -8.86 5.77 -6.75
C TYR A 3 -9.71 4.50 -6.58
N LEU A 4 -10.62 4.24 -7.51
CA LEU A 4 -11.48 3.05 -7.47
C LEU A 4 -10.64 1.79 -7.68
N LEU A 5 -9.81 1.77 -8.72
CA LEU A 5 -8.94 0.63 -9.02
C LEU A 5 -7.91 0.40 -7.91
N GLY A 6 -7.29 1.48 -7.41
CA GLY A 6 -6.31 1.42 -6.33
C GLY A 6 -6.90 0.95 -5.01
N GLY A 7 -8.13 1.37 -4.67
CA GLY A 7 -8.85 0.91 -3.48
C GLY A 7 -9.31 -0.53 -3.57
N PHE A 8 -9.52 -1.07 -4.77
CA PHE A 8 -9.96 -2.45 -4.96
C PHE A 8 -8.83 -3.46 -4.72
N ILE A 9 -7.59 -3.11 -5.07
CA ILE A 9 -6.41 -3.98 -4.93
C ILE A 9 -6.25 -4.59 -3.52
N PRO A 10 -6.22 -3.81 -2.42
CA PRO A 10 -6.11 -4.36 -1.06
C PRO A 10 -7.28 -5.26 -0.66
N LEU A 11 -8.45 -5.10 -1.28
CA LEU A 11 -9.65 -5.89 -0.96
C LEU A 11 -9.64 -7.27 -1.63
N ILE A 12 -8.84 -7.47 -2.68
CA ILE A 12 -8.81 -8.73 -3.45
C ILE A 12 -8.67 -9.97 -2.56
N PRO A 13 -7.70 -10.05 -1.62
CA PRO A 13 -7.51 -11.26 -0.81
C PRO A 13 -8.72 -11.61 0.07
N TYR A 14 -9.50 -10.60 0.50
CA TYR A 14 -10.66 -10.79 1.37
C TYR A 14 -11.83 -11.47 0.65
N PHE A 15 -11.90 -11.42 -0.68
CA PHE A 15 -12.93 -12.15 -1.44
C PHE A 15 -12.68 -13.67 -1.47
N PHE A 16 -11.43 -14.11 -1.29
CA PHE A 16 -11.05 -15.51 -1.46
C PHE A 16 -10.63 -16.20 -0.16
N ILE A 17 -10.20 -15.44 0.85
CA ILE A 17 -9.68 -15.97 2.11
C ILE A 17 -10.67 -15.65 3.24
N PRO A 18 -11.39 -16.64 3.79
CA PRO A 18 -12.40 -16.41 4.83
C PRO A 18 -11.82 -15.91 6.16
N ARG A 19 -10.56 -16.25 6.45
CA ARG A 19 -9.89 -15.82 7.69
C ARG A 19 -9.31 -14.43 7.51
N ALA A 20 -9.94 -13.42 8.11
CA ALA A 20 -9.57 -12.02 8.00
C ALA A 20 -8.09 -11.73 8.32
N HIS A 21 -7.53 -12.35 9.37
CA HIS A 21 -6.12 -12.17 9.74
C HIS A 21 -5.15 -12.68 8.64
N ILE A 22 -5.48 -13.80 8.01
CA ILE A 22 -4.66 -14.34 6.90
C ILE A 22 -4.84 -13.47 5.66
N ALA A 23 -6.07 -13.07 5.33
CA ALA A 23 -6.37 -12.17 4.22
C ALA A 23 -5.64 -10.83 4.36
N LEU A 24 -5.54 -10.28 5.57
CA LEU A 24 -4.81 -9.05 5.89
C LEU A 24 -3.33 -9.18 5.53
N ILE A 25 -2.66 -10.28 5.91
CA ILE A 25 -1.23 -10.50 5.58
C ILE A 25 -1.02 -10.50 4.07
N TYR A 26 -1.86 -11.24 3.33
CA TYR A 26 -1.78 -11.25 1.85
C TYR A 26 -2.08 -9.89 1.24
N SER A 27 -3.03 -9.13 1.82
CA SER A 27 -3.37 -7.77 1.40
C SER A 27 -2.20 -6.81 1.60
N CYS A 28 -1.55 -6.84 2.77
CA CYS A 28 -0.38 -6.02 3.04
C CYS A 28 0.77 -6.29 2.06
N ILE A 29 1.05 -7.56 1.74
CA ILE A 29 2.09 -7.93 0.78
C ILE A 29 1.70 -7.44 -0.63
N LEU A 30 0.47 -7.73 -1.08
CA LEU A 30 -0.02 -7.35 -2.39
C LEU A 30 0.02 -5.83 -2.59
N THR A 31 -0.55 -5.08 -1.64
CA THR A 31 -0.58 -3.63 -1.69
C THR A 31 0.82 -3.04 -1.55
N GLY A 32 1.69 -3.64 -0.73
CA GLY A 32 3.09 -3.22 -0.62
C GLY A 32 3.84 -3.31 -1.96
N VAL A 33 3.69 -4.43 -2.68
CA VAL A 33 4.27 -4.60 -4.03
C VAL A 33 3.70 -3.57 -5.00
N VAL A 34 2.39 -3.35 -4.98
CA VAL A 34 1.74 -2.35 -5.84
C VAL A 34 2.22 -0.93 -5.55
N LEU A 35 2.38 -0.56 -4.27
CA LEU A 35 2.87 0.77 -3.89
C LEU A 35 4.32 0.99 -4.33
N LEU A 36 5.17 -0.05 -4.26
CA LEU A 36 6.54 0.02 -4.77
C LEU A 36 6.58 0.25 -6.28
N ILE A 37 5.81 -0.54 -7.06
CA ILE A 37 5.73 -0.40 -8.51
C ILE A 37 5.15 0.98 -8.86
N PHE A 38 4.05 1.37 -8.21
CA PHE A 38 3.39 2.65 -8.45
C PHE A 38 4.30 3.82 -8.11
N GLY A 39 5.05 3.75 -7.02
CA GLY A 39 6.00 4.81 -6.64
C GLY A 39 7.15 4.97 -7.63
N ALA A 40 7.71 3.88 -8.15
CA ALA A 40 8.73 3.92 -9.19
C ALA A 40 8.18 4.50 -10.51
N VAL A 41 7.00 4.03 -10.94
CA VAL A 41 6.33 4.52 -12.16
C VAL A 41 5.96 6.00 -12.02
N LYS A 42 5.44 6.40 -10.87
CA LYS A 42 5.15 7.80 -10.54
C LYS A 42 6.41 8.65 -10.68
N ALA A 43 7.53 8.24 -10.10
CA ALA A 43 8.80 8.98 -10.20
C ALA A 43 9.29 9.15 -11.65
N ARG A 44 9.06 8.15 -12.51
CA ARG A 44 9.34 8.25 -13.95
C ARG A 44 8.43 9.23 -14.66
N ILE A 45 7.13 9.16 -14.42
CA ILE A 45 6.15 10.00 -15.12
C ILE A 45 6.27 11.46 -14.69
N THR A 46 6.55 11.73 -13.42
CA THR A 46 6.65 13.11 -12.90
C THR A 46 8.01 13.76 -13.10
N GLY A 47 8.97 13.07 -13.74
CA GLY A 47 10.33 13.57 -13.92
C GLY A 47 11.16 13.66 -12.63
N ALA A 48 10.68 13.08 -11.51
CA ALA A 48 11.42 13.04 -10.25
C ALA A 48 12.50 11.93 -10.23
N GLY A 49 12.46 11.01 -11.20
CA GLY A 49 13.38 9.89 -11.33
C GLY A 49 14.64 10.23 -12.14
N ASN A 50 15.54 11.05 -11.59
CA ASN A 50 16.85 11.30 -12.21
C ASN A 50 17.83 10.15 -11.86
N GLY A 51 17.63 8.99 -12.51
CA GLY A 51 18.44 7.79 -12.34
C GLY A 51 17.84 6.73 -11.40
N TYR A 52 18.56 5.62 -11.22
CA TYR A 52 18.09 4.47 -10.43
C TYR A 52 17.71 4.84 -8.98
N HIS A 53 18.47 5.75 -8.36
CA HIS A 53 18.21 6.20 -7.00
C HIS A 53 16.87 6.95 -6.87
N GLY A 54 16.50 7.75 -7.87
CA GLY A 54 15.23 8.50 -7.86
C GLY A 54 14.01 7.56 -7.96
N TYR A 55 14.11 6.50 -8.75
CA TYR A 55 13.04 5.48 -8.84
C TYR A 55 12.90 4.68 -7.55
N VAL A 56 14.01 4.26 -6.95
CA VAL A 56 14.00 3.56 -5.66
C VAL A 56 13.43 4.45 -4.57
N TRP A 57 13.83 5.72 -4.51
CA TRP A 57 13.29 6.68 -3.55
C TRP A 57 11.79 6.91 -3.76
N GLY A 58 11.33 7.06 -5.00
CA GLY A 58 9.91 7.18 -5.33
C GLY A 58 9.08 5.95 -4.90
N ALA A 59 9.61 4.75 -5.10
CA ALA A 59 9.00 3.50 -4.66
C ALA A 59 8.91 3.42 -3.13
N VAL A 60 10.04 3.58 -2.45
CA VAL A 60 10.15 3.45 -0.98
C VAL A 60 9.33 4.52 -0.26
N SER A 61 9.41 5.79 -0.70
CA SER A 61 8.60 6.86 -0.10
C SER A 61 7.10 6.60 -0.24
N THR A 62 6.66 6.08 -1.38
CA THR A 62 5.25 5.74 -1.61
C THR A 62 4.81 4.58 -0.72
N LEU A 63 5.65 3.55 -0.56
CA LEU A 63 5.40 2.45 0.36
C LEU A 63 5.33 2.94 1.81
N LEU A 64 6.26 3.79 2.25
CA LEU A 64 6.32 4.28 3.62
C LEU A 64 5.10 5.14 3.97
N VAL A 65 4.69 6.05 3.09
CA VAL A 65 3.49 6.89 3.32
C VAL A 65 2.23 6.01 3.38
N GLY A 66 2.07 5.06 2.46
CA GLY A 66 0.93 4.13 2.48
C GLY A 66 0.93 3.22 3.71
N GLY A 67 2.10 2.70 4.09
CA GLY A 67 2.27 1.87 5.27
C GLY A 67 2.00 2.63 6.57
N ALA A 68 2.45 3.88 6.68
CA ALA A 68 2.17 4.73 7.83
C ALA A 68 0.66 5.03 7.96
N ALA A 69 -0.03 5.32 6.85
CA ALA A 69 -1.48 5.52 6.85
C ALA A 69 -2.23 4.24 7.27
N ALA A 70 -1.82 3.07 6.77
CA ALA A 70 -2.41 1.79 7.15
C ALA A 70 -2.16 1.46 8.64
N ALA A 71 -0.95 1.70 9.14
CA ALA A 71 -0.61 1.52 10.55
C ALA A 71 -1.40 2.46 11.45
N ALA A 72 -1.59 3.71 11.06
CA ALA A 72 -2.42 4.67 11.79
C ALA A 72 -3.89 4.23 11.84
N ALA A 73 -4.45 3.79 10.71
CA ALA A 73 -5.83 3.30 10.64
C ALA A 73 -6.03 2.06 11.53
N TYR A 74 -5.11 1.09 11.46
CA TYR A 74 -5.14 -0.08 12.34
C TYR A 74 -4.99 0.30 13.81
N GLY A 75 -4.04 1.19 14.15
CA GLY A 75 -3.81 1.65 15.52
C GLY A 75 -5.02 2.32 16.14
N ILE A 76 -5.76 3.13 15.38
CA ILE A 76 -7.01 3.73 15.85
C ILE A 76 -8.04 2.66 16.20
N VAL A 77 -8.26 1.68 15.32
CA VAL A 77 -9.23 0.60 15.58
C VAL A 77 -8.77 -0.24 16.79
N ALA A 78 -7.48 -0.57 16.86
CA ALA A 78 -6.92 -1.36 17.96
C ALA A 78 -7.06 -0.66 19.32
N LEU A 79 -6.98 0.67 19.37
CA LEU A 79 -7.19 1.46 20.60
C LEU A 79 -8.67 1.59 20.97
N LEU A 80 -9.57 1.55 19.99
CA LEU A 80 -11.02 1.63 20.23
C LEU A 80 -11.61 0.28 20.67
N GLU A 81 -11.02 -0.82 20.21
CA GLU A 81 -11.46 -2.19 20.54
C GLU A 81 -10.79 -2.73 21.82
N SER A 82 -9.91 -1.95 22.44
CA SER A 82 -9.23 -2.29 23.71
C SER A 82 -10.01 -1.91 24.98
N ASP A 83 -11.26 -1.45 24.84
CA ASP A 83 -12.24 -1.20 25.92
C ASP A 83 -13.28 -2.32 26.01
#